data_AF-A0A1C4JB48-F1
#
_entry.id   AF-A0A1C4JB48-F1
#
_cell.length_a   1.000
_cell.length_b   1.000
_cell.length_c   1.000
_cell.angle_alpha   90.00
_cell.angle_beta   90.00
_cell.angle_gamma   90.00
#
_symmetry.space_group_name_H-M   'P 1'
#
loop_
_entity.id
_entity.type
_entity.pdbx_description
1 polymer ?
#
loop_
_entity_poly.entity_id
_entity_poly.type
_entity_poly.pdbx_seq_one_letter_code
_entity_poly.pdbx_strand_id
1 'polypeptide(L)'
;MSQSATPPSSPSASRTAPPPAPAGTENGSGGRAAAQRLKMRRELASAAMELFATKGYEATTVDEIAAAAGVARRTFFRHFRSKEEAIFPDHDDTLVRVEDVLKAAPAHEHPLDTVCRGIKEVMKMYAAAPQVSVERYKLTREVPTLREREIASVSRYERLFTRYLLGHFDEHEQNGNDEPLLAEVAASAVVTAHNHVLRRWLRAGGEGDVMSQLDRAFAIVRATVGANFAVGGLTPGRPGPAATASARGEVLVTVARTDAPLDEVMRTIKEALRPQGD
;
A
#
# COMPACT_ATOMS: atom_id res chain seq x y z
N MET A 1 -101.18 0.01 -9.18
CA MET A 1 -100.50 -0.49 -10.39
C MET A 1 -99.21 0.31 -10.57
N SER A 2 -98.09 -0.41 -10.54
CA SER A 2 -96.70 -0.05 -10.90
C SER A 2 -96.11 1.29 -10.44
N GLN A 3 -95.35 1.22 -9.35
CA GLN A 3 -94.34 2.22 -8.96
C GLN A 3 -93.03 1.96 -9.73
N SER A 4 -92.48 3.00 -10.35
CA SER A 4 -91.14 3.04 -10.94
C SER A 4 -90.47 4.34 -10.49
N ALA A 5 -89.53 4.25 -9.56
CA ALA A 5 -88.63 5.35 -9.23
C ALA A 5 -87.30 4.80 -8.69
N THR A 6 -86.28 5.03 -9.52
CA THR A 6 -84.83 4.91 -9.37
C THR A 6 -84.26 4.94 -7.93
N PRO A 7 -83.36 4.02 -7.55
CA PRO A 7 -82.62 4.12 -6.29
C PRO A 7 -81.36 5.02 -6.44
N PRO A 8 -80.93 5.71 -5.37
CA PRO A 8 -79.79 6.62 -5.38
C PRO A 8 -78.45 5.93 -5.06
N SER A 9 -77.40 6.65 -5.43
CA SER A 9 -75.97 6.34 -5.40
C SER A 9 -75.40 5.97 -4.03
N SER A 10 -74.57 4.92 -3.99
CA SER A 10 -73.73 4.55 -2.84
C SER A 10 -72.41 5.35 -2.82
N PRO A 11 -71.90 5.77 -1.65
CA PRO A 11 -70.62 6.45 -1.54
C PRO A 11 -69.45 5.46 -1.49
N SER A 12 -68.38 5.80 -2.21
CA SER A 12 -67.10 5.08 -2.29
C SER A 12 -66.31 5.24 -0.99
N ALA A 13 -66.11 4.14 -0.25
CA ALA A 13 -65.21 4.09 0.91
C ALA A 13 -63.82 3.60 0.47
N SER A 14 -62.87 4.53 0.43
CA SER A 14 -61.44 4.32 0.24
C SER A 14 -60.85 3.51 1.40
N ARG A 15 -60.36 2.30 1.12
CA ARG A 15 -59.54 1.49 2.04
C ARG A 15 -58.08 1.96 1.97
N THR A 16 -57.58 2.52 3.07
CA THR A 16 -56.16 2.84 3.26
C THR A 16 -55.39 1.57 3.62
N ALA A 17 -54.37 1.24 2.82
CA ALA A 17 -53.42 0.16 3.10
C ALA A 17 -52.43 0.56 4.22
N PRO A 18 -51.98 -0.37 5.08
CA PRO A 18 -50.99 -0.07 6.11
C PRO A 18 -49.59 0.18 5.50
N PRO A 19 -48.74 1.01 6.13
CA PRO A 19 -47.44 1.37 5.60
C PRO A 19 -46.47 0.16 5.59
N PRO A 20 -45.57 0.07 4.59
CA PRO A 20 -44.56 -0.98 4.54
C PRO A 20 -43.54 -0.81 5.68
N ALA A 21 -43.25 -1.91 6.38
CA ALA A 21 -42.20 -1.96 7.39
C ALA A 21 -40.83 -1.59 6.78
N PRO A 22 -39.93 -0.93 7.53
CA PRO A 22 -38.64 -0.53 7.00
C PRO A 22 -37.77 -1.76 6.71
N ALA A 23 -37.47 -1.98 5.44
CA ALA A 23 -36.39 -2.84 5.00
C ALA A 23 -35.06 -2.18 5.39
N GLY A 24 -34.29 -2.82 6.27
CA GLY A 24 -32.94 -2.33 6.60
C GLY A 24 -32.30 -2.87 7.87
N THR A 25 -32.10 -4.19 7.98
CA THR A 25 -31.21 -4.75 9.03
C THR A 25 -30.30 -5.89 8.56
N GLU A 26 -30.13 -6.11 7.26
CA GLU A 26 -29.25 -7.19 6.77
C GLU A 26 -27.75 -6.87 6.85
N ASN A 27 -27.36 -5.59 6.93
CA ASN A 27 -25.95 -5.17 7.04
C ASN A 27 -25.33 -5.37 8.45
N GLY A 28 -26.15 -5.55 9.50
CA GLY A 28 -25.67 -5.62 10.89
C GLY A 28 -25.23 -7.02 11.35
N SER A 29 -25.66 -8.09 10.68
CA SER A 29 -25.26 -9.48 11.00
C SER A 29 -23.92 -9.84 10.36
N GLY A 30 -23.70 -9.43 9.11
CA GLY A 30 -22.45 -9.63 8.37
C GLY A 30 -21.25 -8.95 9.03
N GLY A 31 -21.42 -7.69 9.47
CA GLY A 31 -20.37 -6.94 10.17
C GLY A 31 -19.93 -7.59 11.49
N ARG A 32 -20.88 -8.08 12.30
CA ARG A 32 -20.58 -8.79 13.55
C ARG A 32 -19.86 -10.11 13.30
N ALA A 33 -20.28 -10.88 12.29
CA ALA A 33 -19.63 -12.13 11.94
C ALA A 33 -18.20 -11.92 11.42
N ALA A 34 -17.96 -10.87 10.63
CA ALA A 34 -16.63 -10.49 10.16
C ALA A 34 -15.72 -10.06 11.33
N ALA A 35 -16.22 -9.21 12.23
CA ALA A 35 -15.49 -8.78 13.42
C ALA A 35 -15.12 -9.95 14.34
N GLN A 36 -16.06 -10.89 14.56
CA GLN A 36 -15.80 -12.09 15.36
C GLN A 36 -14.75 -13.00 14.70
N ARG A 37 -14.78 -13.13 13.37
CA ARG A 37 -13.79 -13.91 12.61
C ARG A 37 -12.40 -13.30 12.72
N LEU A 38 -12.29 -11.98 12.64
CA LEU A 38 -11.03 -11.24 12.80
C LEU A 38 -10.48 -11.38 14.22
N LYS A 39 -11.34 -11.25 15.24
CA LYS A 39 -10.96 -11.45 16.64
C LYS A 39 -10.37 -12.85 16.86
N MET A 40 -11.06 -13.89 16.41
CA MET A 40 -10.58 -15.27 16.50
C MET A 40 -9.26 -15.49 15.74
N ARG A 41 -9.10 -14.87 14.56
CA ARG A 41 -7.85 -14.93 13.79
C ARG A 41 -6.68 -14.34 14.58
N ARG A 42 -6.90 -13.22 15.28
CA ARG A 42 -5.87 -12.58 16.14
C ARG A 42 -5.55 -13.38 17.40
N GLU A 43 -6.55 -13.94 18.06
CA GLU A 43 -6.36 -14.81 19.24
C GLU A 43 -5.48 -16.02 18.90
N LEU A 44 -5.77 -16.70 17.79
CA LEU A 44 -4.97 -17.82 17.29
C LEU A 44 -3.53 -17.41 16.92
N ALA A 45 -3.34 -16.23 16.32
CA ALA A 45 -2.02 -15.73 15.98
C ALA A 45 -1.19 -15.36 17.22
N SER A 46 -1.82 -14.76 18.25
CA SER A 46 -1.16 -14.47 19.53
C SER A 46 -0.69 -15.76 20.20
N ALA A 47 -1.57 -16.75 20.31
CA ALA A 47 -1.24 -18.06 20.87
C ALA A 47 -0.08 -18.74 20.12
N ALA A 48 -0.07 -18.64 18.79
CA ALA A 48 1.03 -19.15 17.97
C ALA A 48 2.35 -18.44 18.29
N MET A 49 2.35 -17.10 18.31
CA MET A 49 3.55 -16.31 18.60
C MET A 49 4.12 -16.59 20.00
N GLU A 50 3.26 -16.72 21.02
CA GLU A 50 3.67 -17.07 22.38
C GLU A 50 4.33 -18.45 22.46
N LEU A 51 3.74 -19.45 21.80
CA LEU A 51 4.32 -20.79 21.73
C LEU A 51 5.63 -20.82 20.95
N PHE A 52 5.72 -20.07 19.84
CA PHE A 52 6.96 -19.98 19.08
C PHE A 52 8.08 -19.32 19.89
N ALA A 53 7.76 -18.29 20.69
CA ALA A 53 8.74 -17.61 21.55
C ALA A 53 9.23 -18.49 22.71
N THR A 54 8.36 -19.36 23.26
CA THR A 54 8.66 -20.14 24.47
C THR A 54 9.18 -21.55 24.17
N LYS A 55 8.60 -22.24 23.17
CA LYS A 55 8.90 -23.62 22.79
C LYS A 55 9.75 -23.73 21.52
N GLY A 56 9.82 -22.66 20.73
CA GLY A 56 10.44 -22.64 19.41
C GLY A 56 9.46 -23.03 18.29
N TYR A 57 9.77 -22.56 17.08
CA TYR A 57 8.91 -22.75 15.90
C TYR A 57 8.70 -24.22 15.53
N GLU A 58 9.79 -24.99 15.43
CA GLU A 58 9.73 -26.38 14.94
C GLU A 58 9.00 -27.30 15.93
N ALA A 59 9.23 -27.11 17.22
CA ALA A 59 8.62 -27.92 18.27
C ALA A 59 7.13 -27.61 18.52
N THR A 60 6.60 -26.52 17.95
CA THR A 60 5.20 -26.10 18.13
C THR A 60 4.30 -26.69 17.05
N THR A 61 3.20 -27.32 17.48
CA THR A 61 2.20 -27.94 16.60
C THR A 61 0.91 -27.13 16.51
N VAL A 62 0.12 -27.34 15.44
CA VAL A 62 -1.20 -26.70 15.28
C VAL A 62 -2.18 -27.09 16.40
N ASP A 63 -2.06 -28.30 16.94
CA ASP A 63 -2.92 -28.75 18.04
C ASP A 63 -2.64 -27.99 19.33
N GLU A 64 -1.38 -27.72 19.62
CA GLU A 64 -0.97 -26.90 20.77
C GLU A 64 -1.44 -25.45 20.62
N ILE A 65 -1.32 -24.88 19.42
CA ILE A 65 -1.82 -23.52 19.14
C ILE A 65 -3.33 -23.46 19.33
N ALA A 66 -4.07 -24.42 18.79
CA ALA A 66 -5.52 -24.47 18.93
C ALA A 66 -5.95 -24.66 20.39
N ALA A 67 -5.26 -25.55 21.13
CA ALA A 67 -5.50 -25.77 22.55
C ALA A 67 -5.21 -24.51 23.38
N ALA A 68 -4.09 -23.83 23.12
CA ALA A 68 -3.74 -22.57 23.79
C ALA A 68 -4.77 -21.46 23.53
N ALA A 69 -5.36 -21.42 22.33
CA ALA A 69 -6.46 -20.50 21.99
C ALA A 69 -7.85 -20.99 22.43
N GLY A 70 -7.96 -22.15 23.11
CA GLY A 70 -9.24 -22.68 23.60
C GLY A 70 -10.21 -23.13 22.50
N VAL A 71 -9.70 -23.52 21.32
CA VAL A 71 -10.52 -23.92 20.18
C VAL A 71 -10.10 -25.27 19.59
N ALA A 72 -11.01 -25.91 18.85
CA ALA A 72 -10.69 -27.15 18.14
C ALA A 72 -9.72 -26.90 16.97
N ARG A 73 -8.91 -27.92 16.63
CA ARG A 73 -8.02 -27.94 15.44
C ARG A 73 -8.73 -27.51 14.15
N ARG A 74 -9.98 -27.95 13.94
CA ARG A 74 -10.79 -27.54 12.77
C ARG A 74 -11.05 -26.03 12.71
N THR A 75 -11.17 -25.37 13.87
CA THR A 75 -11.29 -23.91 13.93
C THR A 75 -10.00 -23.25 13.48
N PHE A 76 -8.82 -23.73 13.91
CA PHE A 76 -7.55 -23.22 13.37
C PHE A 76 -7.53 -23.26 11.84
N PHE A 77 -7.83 -24.42 11.24
CA PHE A 77 -7.80 -24.58 9.78
C PHE A 77 -8.87 -23.77 9.02
N ARG A 78 -9.92 -23.34 9.70
CA ARG A 78 -10.90 -22.40 9.12
C ARG A 78 -10.31 -21.00 8.95
N HIS A 79 -9.32 -20.64 9.76
CA HIS A 79 -8.65 -19.35 9.71
C HIS A 79 -7.33 -19.45 8.93
N PHE A 80 -6.49 -20.44 9.20
CA PHE A 80 -5.14 -20.55 8.64
C PHE A 80 -4.92 -21.89 7.95
N ARG A 81 -4.28 -21.88 6.78
CA ARG A 81 -3.95 -23.12 6.05
C ARG A 81 -2.81 -23.89 6.72
N SER A 82 -1.96 -23.20 7.46
CA SER A 82 -0.78 -23.75 8.12
C SER A 82 -0.31 -22.89 9.30
N LYS A 83 0.64 -23.37 10.10
CA LYS A 83 1.19 -22.61 11.25
C LYS A 83 2.02 -21.40 10.82
N GLU A 84 2.63 -21.46 9.63
CA GLU A 84 3.35 -20.37 8.98
C GLU A 84 2.43 -19.17 8.71
N GLU A 85 1.17 -19.42 8.35
CA GLU A 85 0.20 -18.35 8.06
C GLU A 85 -0.19 -17.58 9.32
N ALA A 86 -0.16 -18.23 10.49
CA ALA A 86 -0.49 -17.60 11.76
C ALA A 86 0.52 -16.53 12.19
N ILE A 87 1.73 -16.50 11.61
CA ILE A 87 2.74 -15.45 11.84
C ILE A 87 2.35 -14.10 11.21
N PHE A 88 1.61 -14.16 10.10
CA PHE A 88 1.31 -13.02 9.24
C PHE A 88 -0.21 -12.80 9.08
N PRO A 89 -0.99 -12.75 10.18
CA PRO A 89 -2.45 -12.84 10.10
C PRO A 89 -3.09 -11.64 9.41
N ASP A 90 -2.47 -10.46 9.54
CA ASP A 90 -3.02 -9.17 9.10
C ASP A 90 -2.60 -8.79 7.67
N HIS A 91 -1.75 -9.58 7.01
CA HIS A 91 -1.27 -9.23 5.67
C HIS A 91 -2.37 -9.27 4.61
N ASP A 92 -3.31 -10.22 4.71
CA ASP A 92 -4.43 -10.32 3.77
C ASP A 92 -5.39 -9.13 3.93
N ASP A 93 -5.76 -8.79 5.17
CA ASP A 93 -6.60 -7.62 5.48
C ASP A 93 -5.89 -6.31 5.10
N THR A 94 -4.57 -6.25 5.29
CA THR A 94 -3.79 -5.09 4.89
C THR A 94 -3.69 -4.97 3.38
N LEU A 95 -3.62 -6.08 2.64
CA LEU A 95 -3.66 -6.06 1.18
C LEU A 95 -4.99 -5.47 0.67
N VAL A 96 -6.12 -5.79 1.32
CA VAL A 96 -7.42 -5.17 1.03
C VAL A 96 -7.39 -3.67 1.29
N ARG A 97 -6.87 -3.23 2.45
CA ARG A 97 -6.73 -1.78 2.75
C ARG A 97 -5.85 -1.04 1.75
N VAL A 98 -4.74 -1.67 1.33
CA VAL A 98 -3.88 -1.12 0.27
C VAL A 98 -4.66 -0.98 -1.03
N GLU A 99 -5.43 -2.01 -1.42
CA GLU A 99 -6.26 -1.98 -2.62
C GLU A 99 -7.34 -0.87 -2.55
N ASP A 100 -7.98 -0.68 -1.40
CA ASP A 100 -8.96 0.40 -1.19
C ASP A 100 -8.30 1.78 -1.35
N VAL A 101 -7.09 1.96 -0.82
CA VAL A 101 -6.29 3.19 -1.00
C VAL A 101 -6.02 3.48 -2.48
N LEU A 102 -5.68 2.45 -3.25
CA LEU A 102 -5.40 2.57 -4.69
C LEU A 102 -6.68 2.87 -5.49
N LYS A 103 -7.81 2.24 -5.15
CA LYS A 103 -9.12 2.48 -5.79
C LYS A 103 -9.68 3.87 -5.51
N ALA A 104 -9.40 4.42 -4.32
CA ALA A 104 -9.84 5.74 -3.91
C ALA A 104 -8.88 6.87 -4.34
N ALA A 105 -7.94 6.60 -5.26
CA ALA A 105 -7.00 7.61 -5.75
C ALA A 105 -7.74 8.79 -6.40
N PRO A 106 -7.45 10.05 -6.01
CA PRO A 106 -7.92 11.22 -6.73
C PRO A 106 -7.38 11.22 -8.17
N ALA A 107 -8.19 11.62 -9.14
CA ALA A 107 -7.82 11.61 -10.57
C ALA A 107 -6.59 12.48 -10.92
N HIS A 108 -6.21 13.41 -10.05
CA HIS A 108 -5.06 14.30 -10.25
C HIS A 108 -3.85 13.92 -9.37
N GLU A 109 -3.95 12.87 -8.55
CA GLU A 109 -2.82 12.38 -7.76
C GLU A 109 -1.88 11.59 -8.68
N HIS A 110 -0.58 11.87 -8.59
CA HIS A 110 0.40 11.13 -9.37
C HIS A 110 0.38 9.64 -8.94
N PRO A 111 0.33 8.66 -9.88
CA PRO A 111 0.15 7.25 -9.52
C PRO A 111 1.20 6.70 -8.54
N LEU A 112 2.46 7.14 -8.66
CA LEU A 112 3.52 6.79 -7.72
C LEU A 112 3.24 7.27 -6.29
N ASP A 113 2.61 8.44 -6.12
CA ASP A 113 2.25 8.94 -4.79
C ASP A 113 1.11 8.13 -4.18
N THR A 114 0.15 7.68 -4.99
CA THR A 114 -0.89 6.72 -4.57
C THR A 114 -0.26 5.41 -4.08
N VAL A 115 0.72 4.87 -4.80
CA VAL A 115 1.45 3.67 -4.40
C VAL A 115 2.22 3.89 -3.09
N CYS A 116 2.92 5.02 -2.96
CA CYS A 116 3.61 5.42 -1.72
C CYS A 116 2.62 5.54 -0.54
N ARG A 117 1.41 6.04 -0.77
CA ARG A 117 0.34 6.13 0.22
C ARG A 117 -0.21 4.75 0.57
N GLY A 118 -0.38 3.86 -0.41
CA GLY A 118 -0.84 2.48 -0.21
C GLY A 118 0.10 1.70 0.69
N ILE A 119 1.40 1.65 0.38
CA ILE A 119 2.36 0.87 1.17
C ILE A 119 2.49 1.38 2.62
N LYS A 120 2.11 2.62 2.94
CA LYS A 120 2.05 3.11 4.33
C LYS A 120 1.06 2.32 5.19
N GLU A 121 0.03 1.70 4.62
CA GLU A 121 -0.87 0.80 5.36
C GLU A 121 -0.12 -0.42 5.92
N VAL A 122 0.87 -0.93 5.18
CA VAL A 122 1.76 -2.00 5.67
C VAL A 122 2.60 -1.50 6.83
N MET A 123 3.18 -0.30 6.72
CA MET A 123 3.95 0.28 7.83
C MET A 123 3.11 0.50 9.09
N LYS A 124 1.88 1.02 8.94
CA LYS A 124 0.92 1.20 10.05
C LYS A 124 0.57 -0.13 10.73
N MET A 125 0.37 -1.19 9.95
CA MET A 125 0.13 -2.54 10.48
C MET A 125 1.29 -3.00 11.39
N TYR A 126 2.55 -2.80 10.97
CA TYR A 126 3.71 -3.14 11.80
C TYR A 126 3.84 -2.23 13.04
N ALA A 127 3.57 -0.93 12.87
CA ALA A 127 3.66 0.09 13.93
C ALA A 127 2.54 -0.01 14.98
N ALA A 128 1.43 -0.68 14.67
CA ALA A 128 0.32 -0.86 15.63
C ALA A 128 0.71 -1.72 16.85
N ALA A 129 1.65 -2.64 16.68
CA ALA A 129 2.18 -3.48 17.76
C ALA A 129 3.70 -3.72 17.55
N PRO A 130 4.56 -2.71 17.85
CA PRO A 130 5.99 -2.76 17.51
C PRO A 130 6.71 -3.96 18.13
N GLN A 131 6.44 -4.27 19.40
CA GLN A 131 7.10 -5.38 20.10
C GLN A 131 6.78 -6.74 19.47
N VAL A 132 5.51 -6.98 19.12
CA VAL A 132 5.09 -8.20 18.40
C VAL A 132 5.77 -8.27 17.03
N SER A 133 5.83 -7.15 16.32
CA SER A 133 6.52 -7.05 15.04
C SER A 133 8.01 -7.34 15.12
N VAL A 134 8.68 -6.90 16.18
CA VAL A 134 10.11 -7.15 16.45
C VAL A 134 10.36 -8.63 16.73
N GLU A 135 9.57 -9.25 17.60
CA GLU A 135 9.69 -10.69 17.88
C GLU A 135 9.43 -11.54 16.64
N ARG A 136 8.40 -11.20 15.86
CA ARG A 136 8.14 -11.81 14.56
C ARG A 136 9.32 -11.67 13.60
N TYR A 137 9.95 -10.50 13.57
CA TYR A 137 11.11 -10.25 12.72
C TYR A 137 12.32 -11.09 13.12
N LYS A 138 12.58 -11.28 14.42
CA LYS A 138 13.62 -12.19 14.91
C LYS A 138 13.36 -13.62 14.42
N LEU A 139 12.15 -14.13 14.63
CA LEU A 139 11.77 -15.48 14.22
C LEU A 139 11.91 -15.69 12.70
N THR A 140 11.46 -14.72 11.90
CA THR A 140 11.54 -14.79 10.43
C THR A 140 12.98 -14.82 9.91
N ARG A 141 13.94 -14.24 10.65
CA ARG A 141 15.36 -14.28 10.30
C ARG A 141 16.02 -15.62 10.60
N GLU A 142 15.53 -16.33 11.61
CA GLU A 142 16.09 -17.60 12.08
C GLU A 142 15.47 -18.81 11.38
N VAL A 143 14.20 -18.71 10.98
CA VAL A 143 13.42 -19.83 10.41
C VAL A 143 13.26 -19.67 8.89
N PRO A 144 13.90 -20.52 8.06
CA PRO A 144 13.85 -20.40 6.59
C PRO A 144 12.45 -20.44 5.98
N THR A 145 11.58 -21.31 6.46
CA THR A 145 10.20 -21.46 5.95
C THR A 145 9.35 -20.20 6.17
N LEU A 146 9.59 -19.47 7.27
CA LEU A 146 8.93 -18.20 7.53
C LEU A 146 9.47 -17.08 6.63
N ARG A 147 10.77 -17.10 6.33
CA ARG A 147 11.38 -16.17 5.38
C ARG A 147 10.82 -16.36 3.97
N GLU A 148 10.63 -17.60 3.52
CA GLU A 148 9.98 -17.90 2.23
C GLU A 148 8.54 -17.36 2.20
N ARG A 149 7.82 -17.49 3.32
CA ARG A 149 6.46 -16.95 3.45
C ARG A 149 6.43 -15.41 3.46
N GLU A 150 7.42 -14.77 4.08
CA GLU A 150 7.61 -13.31 4.04
C GLU A 150 7.80 -12.86 2.58
N ILE A 151 8.72 -13.50 1.84
CA ILE A 151 8.98 -13.20 0.43
C ILE A 151 7.71 -13.31 -0.41
N ALA A 152 6.96 -14.41 -0.26
CA ALA A 152 5.69 -14.59 -0.96
C ALA A 152 4.66 -13.49 -0.62
N SER A 153 4.68 -12.98 0.61
CA SER A 153 3.82 -11.87 1.03
C SER A 153 4.25 -10.54 0.44
N VAL A 154 5.55 -10.24 0.42
CA VAL A 154 6.12 -9.05 -0.24
C VAL A 154 5.75 -9.02 -1.72
N SER A 155 5.91 -10.14 -2.44
CA SER A 155 5.58 -10.23 -3.87
C SER A 155 4.10 -9.98 -4.16
N ARG A 156 3.18 -10.18 -3.20
CA ARG A 156 1.75 -9.86 -3.40
C ARG A 156 1.51 -8.35 -3.47
N TYR A 157 2.19 -7.56 -2.63
CA TYR A 157 2.09 -6.09 -2.67
C TYR A 157 2.74 -5.54 -3.93
N GLU A 158 3.92 -6.04 -4.28
CA GLU A 158 4.62 -5.63 -5.50
C GLU A 158 3.76 -5.84 -6.73
N ARG A 159 3.20 -7.05 -6.91
CA ARG A 159 2.27 -7.33 -8.02
C ARG A 159 1.03 -6.44 -8.00
N LEU A 160 0.51 -6.08 -6.82
CA LEU A 160 -0.63 -5.17 -6.70
C LEU A 160 -0.25 -3.77 -7.21
N PHE A 161 0.90 -3.24 -6.79
CA PHE A 161 1.38 -1.95 -7.23
C PHE A 161 1.75 -1.91 -8.70
N THR A 162 2.42 -2.94 -9.23
CA THR A 162 2.73 -3.04 -10.66
C THR A 162 1.45 -3.00 -11.50
N ARG A 163 0.43 -3.78 -11.13
CA ARG A 163 -0.86 -3.76 -11.84
C ARG A 163 -1.54 -2.39 -11.77
N TYR A 164 -1.49 -1.73 -10.61
CA TYR A 164 -2.05 -0.39 -10.48
C TYR A 164 -1.33 0.60 -11.38
N LEU A 165 0.00 0.63 -11.35
CA LEU A 165 0.81 1.53 -12.17
C LEU A 165 0.60 1.28 -13.67
N LEU A 166 0.58 0.01 -14.10
CA LEU A 166 0.28 -0.38 -15.48
C LEU A 166 -1.05 0.19 -16.00
N GLY A 167 -2.08 0.23 -15.16
CA GLY A 167 -3.39 0.78 -15.52
C GLY A 167 -3.47 2.31 -15.53
N HIS A 168 -2.39 3.01 -15.18
CA HIS A 168 -2.33 4.48 -15.12
C HIS A 168 -1.23 5.06 -16.02
N PHE A 169 -0.64 4.27 -16.93
CA PHE A 169 0.11 4.82 -18.05
C PHE A 169 -0.91 5.36 -19.08
N ASP A 170 -0.73 6.61 -19.50
CA ASP A 170 -1.57 7.19 -20.54
C ASP A 170 -1.31 6.48 -21.88
N GLU A 171 -2.37 6.05 -22.57
CA GLU A 171 -2.27 5.54 -23.96
C GLU A 171 -1.76 6.62 -24.94
N HIS A 172 -1.75 7.89 -24.53
CA HIS A 172 -1.38 9.05 -25.33
C HIS A 172 0.08 9.49 -25.19
N GLU A 173 0.80 9.03 -24.17
CA GLU A 173 2.25 9.22 -24.06
C GLU A 173 2.94 7.96 -24.59
N GLN A 174 3.54 8.06 -25.78
CA GLN A 174 4.34 6.98 -26.36
C GLN A 174 5.64 6.79 -25.55
N ASN A 175 5.55 6.16 -24.39
CA ASN A 175 6.69 5.70 -23.59
C ASN A 175 7.27 4.39 -24.17
N GLY A 176 7.51 4.37 -25.49
CA GLY A 176 8.07 3.19 -26.17
C GLY A 176 7.26 1.92 -25.88
N ASN A 177 7.96 0.78 -25.74
CA ASN A 177 7.38 -0.47 -25.22
C ASN A 177 7.82 -0.70 -23.75
N ASP A 178 8.23 0.37 -23.05
CA ASP A 178 8.94 0.28 -21.77
C ASP A 178 8.01 0.47 -20.56
N GLU A 179 6.72 0.76 -20.76
CA GLU A 179 5.75 0.96 -19.68
C GLU A 179 5.71 -0.22 -18.68
N PRO A 180 5.71 -1.50 -19.13
CA PRO A 180 5.75 -2.63 -18.21
C PRO A 180 7.01 -2.66 -17.34
N LEU A 181 8.17 -2.35 -17.93
CA LEU A 181 9.44 -2.28 -17.22
C LEU A 181 9.42 -1.13 -16.20
N LEU A 182 8.96 0.05 -16.61
CA LEU A 182 8.86 1.21 -15.72
C LEU A 182 7.93 0.92 -14.53
N ALA A 183 6.75 0.34 -14.78
CA ALA A 183 5.80 -0.05 -13.75
C ALA A 183 6.41 -1.00 -12.71
N GLU A 184 7.12 -2.03 -13.20
CA GLU A 184 7.79 -3.01 -12.36
C GLU A 184 8.90 -2.34 -11.54
N VAL A 185 9.79 -1.57 -12.18
CA VAL A 185 10.89 -0.86 -11.50
C VAL A 185 10.36 0.08 -10.41
N ALA A 186 9.30 0.84 -10.66
CA ALA A 186 8.71 1.71 -9.65
C ALA A 186 8.10 0.95 -8.47
N ALA A 187 7.32 -0.10 -8.76
CA ALA A 187 6.74 -0.93 -7.72
C ALA A 187 7.84 -1.56 -6.85
N SER A 188 8.87 -2.16 -7.48
CA SER A 188 10.02 -2.73 -6.79
C SER A 188 10.78 -1.69 -5.97
N ALA A 189 10.96 -0.46 -6.49
CA ALA A 189 11.66 0.61 -5.78
C ALA A 189 10.91 1.05 -4.51
N VAL A 190 9.58 1.22 -4.58
CA VAL A 190 8.76 1.57 -3.42
C VAL A 190 8.79 0.45 -2.38
N VAL A 191 8.61 -0.81 -2.81
CA VAL A 191 8.65 -1.97 -1.92
C VAL A 191 10.04 -2.12 -1.27
N THR A 192 11.11 -1.89 -2.03
CA THR A 192 12.49 -1.92 -1.53
C THR A 192 12.75 -0.83 -0.49
N ALA A 193 12.33 0.41 -0.77
CA ALA A 193 12.45 1.52 0.16
C ALA A 193 11.68 1.25 1.47
N HIS A 194 10.45 0.75 1.35
CA HIS A 194 9.65 0.34 2.51
C HIS A 194 10.35 -0.75 3.33
N ASN A 195 10.79 -1.84 2.69
CA ASN A 195 11.46 -2.96 3.37
C ASN A 195 12.77 -2.53 4.03
N HIS A 196 13.52 -1.62 3.40
CA HIS A 196 14.73 -1.06 3.99
C HIS A 196 14.43 -0.35 5.31
N VAL A 197 13.45 0.57 5.29
CA VAL A 197 13.04 1.34 6.48
C VAL A 197 12.46 0.41 7.56
N LEU A 198 11.54 -0.48 7.18
CA LEU A 198 10.91 -1.43 8.09
C LEU A 198 11.95 -2.30 8.79
N ARG A 199 12.85 -2.93 8.03
CA ARG A 199 13.87 -3.83 8.62
C ARG A 199 14.86 -3.07 9.49
N ARG A 200 15.20 -1.84 9.14
CA ARG A 200 16.04 -0.97 9.99
C ARG A 200 15.33 -0.65 11.31
N TRP A 201 14.07 -0.25 11.25
CA TRP A 201 13.25 0.07 12.42
C TRP A 201 13.06 -1.14 13.34
N LEU A 202 12.78 -2.33 12.78
CA LEU A 202 12.65 -3.58 13.54
C LEU A 202 13.97 -4.02 14.21
N ARG A 203 15.12 -3.81 13.54
CA ARG A 203 16.44 -4.04 14.17
C ARG A 203 16.73 -3.08 15.32
N ALA A 204 16.15 -1.88 15.28
CA ALA A 204 16.23 -0.89 16.35
C ALA A 204 15.15 -1.06 17.42
N GLY A 205 14.55 -2.26 17.54
CA GLY A 205 13.55 -2.55 18.58
C GLY A 205 12.17 -1.94 18.32
N GLY A 206 11.91 -1.46 17.10
CA GLY A 206 10.65 -0.78 16.79
C GLY A 206 10.56 0.64 17.37
N GLU A 207 11.71 1.25 17.65
CA GLU A 207 11.80 2.60 18.24
C GLU A 207 12.00 3.70 17.19
N GLY A 208 11.51 4.90 17.51
CA GLY A 208 11.65 6.10 16.69
C GLY A 208 10.55 6.32 15.66
N ASP A 209 10.62 7.46 14.98
CA ASP A 209 9.60 7.87 13.99
C ASP A 209 9.83 7.18 12.64
N VAL A 210 9.22 6.01 12.49
CA VAL A 210 9.30 5.21 11.27
C VAL A 210 8.59 5.86 10.08
N MET A 211 7.56 6.68 10.31
CA MET A 211 6.79 7.31 9.24
C MET A 211 7.60 8.43 8.57
N SER A 212 8.27 9.28 9.36
CA SER A 212 9.19 10.28 8.81
C SER A 212 10.37 9.66 8.06
N GLN A 213 10.89 8.53 8.55
CA GLN A 213 11.94 7.78 7.84
C GLN A 213 11.44 7.22 6.50
N LEU A 214 10.20 6.74 6.47
CA LEU A 214 9.56 6.23 5.26
C LEU A 214 9.30 7.34 4.24
N ASP A 215 8.82 8.51 4.69
CA ASP A 215 8.63 9.68 3.84
C ASP A 215 9.93 10.15 3.20
N ARG A 216 11.03 10.13 3.96
CA ARG A 216 12.37 10.42 3.43
C ARG A 216 12.81 9.41 2.37
N ALA A 217 12.54 8.12 2.59
CA ALA A 217 12.85 7.08 1.62
C ALA A 217 12.03 7.25 0.33
N PHE A 218 10.75 7.61 0.42
CA PHE A 218 9.92 7.88 -0.77
C PHE A 218 10.31 9.15 -1.49
N ALA A 219 10.85 10.16 -0.80
CA ALA A 219 11.43 11.31 -1.48
C ALA A 219 12.63 10.91 -2.36
N ILE A 220 13.46 9.96 -1.91
CA ILE A 220 14.55 9.40 -2.72
C ILE A 220 13.98 8.60 -3.91
N VAL A 221 12.99 7.74 -3.69
CA VAL A 221 12.35 6.98 -4.78
C VAL A 221 11.78 7.92 -5.84
N ARG A 222 11.09 8.99 -5.46
CA ARG A 222 10.59 10.00 -6.40
C ARG A 222 11.70 10.71 -7.17
N ALA A 223 12.79 11.06 -6.52
CA ALA A 223 13.92 11.71 -7.18
C ALA A 223 14.59 10.79 -8.21
N THR A 224 14.71 9.49 -7.90
CA THR A 224 15.40 8.52 -8.77
C THR A 224 14.50 7.94 -9.87
N VAL A 225 13.24 7.66 -9.54
CA VAL A 225 12.28 6.98 -10.40
C VAL A 225 11.31 7.98 -11.02
N GLY A 226 10.76 8.91 -10.24
CA GLY A 226 9.81 9.93 -10.72
C GLY A 226 10.39 10.85 -11.79
N ALA A 227 11.71 11.11 -11.76
CA ALA A 227 12.40 11.82 -12.83
C ALA A 227 12.31 11.10 -14.19
N ASN A 228 12.20 9.76 -14.21
CA ASN A 228 12.07 8.95 -15.42
C ASN A 228 10.61 8.66 -15.81
N PHE A 229 9.66 8.73 -14.86
CA PHE A 229 8.21 8.67 -15.15
C PHE A 229 7.69 9.95 -15.80
N ALA A 230 8.44 11.06 -15.69
CA ALA A 230 8.20 12.28 -16.44
C ALA A 230 8.92 12.30 -17.81
N VAL A 231 9.72 11.29 -18.15
CA VAL A 231 10.48 11.22 -19.42
C VAL A 231 9.66 10.48 -20.48
N GLY A 232 8.47 11.03 -20.72
CA GLY A 232 7.68 10.86 -21.95
C GLY A 232 7.41 12.20 -22.64
N GLY A 233 7.67 13.32 -21.96
CA GLY A 233 7.53 14.65 -22.52
C GLY A 233 8.70 15.54 -22.12
N LEU A 234 9.61 15.81 -23.05
CA LEU A 234 10.21 17.14 -23.16
C LEU A 234 9.09 18.12 -23.55
N THR A 235 8.12 18.33 -22.64
CA THR A 235 7.48 19.64 -22.57
C THR A 235 8.55 20.57 -21.99
N PRO A 236 8.85 21.71 -22.63
CA PRO A 236 9.79 22.66 -22.05
C PRO A 236 9.24 23.02 -20.68
N GLY A 237 9.92 22.55 -19.63
CA GLY A 237 9.59 22.88 -18.26
C GLY A 237 9.41 24.39 -18.21
N ARG A 238 8.23 24.82 -17.77
CA ARG A 238 7.97 26.21 -17.44
C ARG A 238 9.17 26.67 -16.60
N PRO A 239 9.94 27.69 -17.02
CA PRO A 239 11.21 27.98 -16.38
C PRO A 239 10.95 28.16 -14.90
N GLY A 240 11.51 27.26 -14.08
CA GLY A 240 11.69 27.54 -12.67
C GLY A 240 12.38 28.91 -12.57
N PRO A 241 12.09 29.72 -11.53
CA PRO A 241 12.68 31.04 -11.41
C PRO A 241 14.18 30.92 -11.68
N ALA A 242 14.62 31.55 -12.78
CA ALA A 242 15.99 31.49 -13.23
C ALA A 242 16.86 31.78 -12.01
N ALA A 243 17.89 30.95 -11.79
CA ALA A 243 18.89 31.24 -10.78
C ALA A 243 19.30 32.70 -10.98
N THR A 244 18.96 33.57 -10.02
CA THR A 244 19.25 34.99 -10.13
C THR A 244 20.74 35.14 -9.96
N ALA A 245 21.47 35.10 -11.07
CA ALA A 245 22.85 35.53 -11.13
C ALA A 245 22.89 37.03 -10.79
N SER A 246 23.88 37.41 -9.98
CA SER A 246 24.18 38.82 -9.74
C SER A 246 24.40 39.53 -11.07
N ALA A 247 23.73 40.67 -11.29
CA ALA A 247 23.88 41.49 -12.51
C ALA A 247 25.28 42.13 -12.66
N ARG A 248 26.24 41.80 -11.78
CA ARG A 248 27.62 42.30 -11.77
C ARG A 248 28.67 41.23 -12.06
N GLY A 249 28.26 40.02 -12.46
CA GLY A 249 29.19 38.92 -12.78
C GLY A 249 29.41 38.72 -14.29
N GLU A 250 30.48 38.01 -14.63
CA GLU A 250 30.73 37.54 -16.00
C GLU A 250 29.73 36.43 -16.38
N VAL A 251 29.25 36.47 -17.64
CA VAL A 251 28.30 35.48 -18.17
C VAL A 251 29.09 34.37 -18.86
N LEU A 252 29.02 33.15 -18.33
CA LEU A 252 29.55 31.95 -18.98
C LEU A 252 28.51 31.38 -19.97
N VAL A 253 28.84 31.36 -21.26
CA VAL A 253 28.05 30.67 -22.29
C VAL A 253 28.83 29.44 -22.76
N THR A 254 28.28 28.24 -22.54
CA THR A 254 28.87 26.98 -23.05
C THR A 254 28.04 26.48 -24.22
N VAL A 255 28.69 26.25 -25.36
CA VAL A 255 28.10 25.62 -26.53
C VAL A 255 28.59 24.17 -26.58
N ALA A 256 27.66 23.22 -26.53
CA ALA A 256 27.95 21.80 -26.65
C ALA A 256 27.13 21.21 -27.81
N ARG A 257 27.66 20.16 -28.43
CA ARG A 257 26.89 19.38 -29.40
C ARG A 257 25.82 18.57 -28.67
N THR A 258 24.70 18.32 -29.34
CA THR A 258 23.57 17.58 -28.78
C THR A 258 23.88 16.11 -28.48
N ASP A 259 24.96 15.57 -29.04
CA ASP A 259 25.46 14.21 -28.80
C ASP A 259 26.58 14.13 -27.75
N ALA A 260 26.93 15.26 -27.10
CA ALA A 260 27.95 15.28 -26.07
C ALA A 260 27.46 14.58 -24.78
N PRO A 261 28.28 13.72 -24.15
CA PRO A 261 27.99 13.15 -22.83
C PRO A 261 27.79 14.24 -21.77
N LEU A 262 26.75 14.11 -20.95
CA LEU A 262 26.39 15.13 -19.95
C LEU A 262 27.50 15.37 -18.91
N ASP A 263 28.22 14.33 -18.53
CA ASP A 263 29.35 14.41 -17.60
C ASP A 263 30.49 15.26 -18.15
N GLU A 264 30.72 15.21 -19.47
CA GLU A 264 31.70 16.05 -20.15
C GLU A 264 31.28 17.52 -20.15
N VAL A 265 30.02 17.80 -20.48
CA VAL A 265 29.47 19.17 -20.47
C VAL A 265 29.53 19.76 -19.05
N MET A 266 29.14 18.98 -18.05
CA MET A 266 29.17 19.41 -16.64
C MET A 266 30.58 19.61 -16.10
N ARG A 267 31.57 18.83 -16.59
CA ARG A 267 32.99 19.04 -16.25
C ARG A 267 33.48 20.38 -16.80
N THR A 268 33.18 20.70 -18.05
CA THR A 268 33.59 21.97 -18.69
C THR A 268 32.99 23.18 -17.98
N ILE A 269 31.72 23.12 -17.61
CA ILE A 269 31.07 24.20 -16.83
C ILE A 269 31.73 24.36 -15.46
N LYS A 270 32.03 23.25 -14.76
CA LYS A 270 32.70 23.30 -13.45
C LYS A 270 34.11 23.86 -13.52
N GLU A 271 34.86 23.56 -14.58
CA GLU A 271 36.20 24.10 -14.80
C GLU A 271 36.16 25.61 -15.06
N ALA A 272 35.22 26.08 -15.87
CA ALA A 272 35.07 27.49 -16.17
C ALA A 272 34.60 28.35 -14.98
N LEU A 273 33.94 27.74 -13.99
CA LEU A 273 33.49 28.41 -12.76
C LEU A 273 34.52 28.37 -11.62
N ARG A 274 35.69 27.74 -11.81
CA ARG A 274 36.75 27.79 -10.80
C ARG A 274 37.37 29.20 -10.75
N PRO A 275 37.55 29.78 -9.56
CA PRO A 275 38.18 31.09 -9.43
C PRO A 275 39.61 31.02 -9.98
N GLN A 276 39.95 31.89 -10.92
CA GLN A 276 41.35 32.13 -11.27
C GLN A 276 41.97 32.89 -10.09
N GLY A 277 42.89 32.27 -9.38
CA GLY A 277 43.65 32.92 -8.31
C GLY A 277 44.57 34.00 -8.90
N ASP A 278 44.77 35.06 -8.11
CA ASP A 278 45.68 36.20 -8.32
C ASP A 278 47.08 35.81 -8.84
#